data_AF-X1DF40-F1
#
_entry.id   AF-X1DF40-F1
#
_cell.length_a   1.000
_cell.length_b   1.000
_cell.length_c   1.000
_cell.angle_alpha   90.00
_cell.angle_beta   90.00
_cell.angle_gamma   90.00
#
_symmetry.space_group_name_H-M   'P 1'
#
loop_
_entity.id
_entity.type
_entity.pdbx_description
1 polymer ?
#
loop_
_entity_poly.entity_id
_entity_poly.type
_entity_poly.pdbx_seq_one_letter_code
_entity_poly.pdbx_strand_id
1 'polypeptide(L)'
;MNLKIKYYPEPITYRVNIIKNQRENLTTHFSLHFADYLGLSSNLNDDYRKLVNNALSDGHVFIKSRGINRLIQEFVRNKFIDHKKNKRSSQGSLKEDFLKLNGFKEIYDQILAEWELKKEDFSNANEVKFKDGLDISPFFPPCLKEILLKAREGQNLR
;
A
#
# COMPACT_ATOMS: atom_id res chain seq x y z
N MET A 1 -5.81 -0.28 20.10
CA MET A 1 -6.01 1.15 19.74
C MET A 1 -7.49 1.38 19.43
N ASN A 2 -8.08 2.45 19.97
CA ASN A 2 -9.43 2.92 19.63
C ASN A 2 -9.29 4.26 18.91
N LEU A 3 -9.67 4.31 17.64
CA LEU A 3 -9.59 5.52 16.82
C LEU A 3 -10.70 6.50 17.22
N LYS A 4 -10.34 7.65 17.83
CA LYS A 4 -11.28 8.70 18.19
C LYS A 4 -11.14 9.89 17.24
N ILE A 5 -12.10 10.03 16.33
CA ILE A 5 -12.19 11.16 15.40
C ILE A 5 -13.23 12.14 15.94
N LYS A 6 -12.86 13.41 16.05
CA LYS A 6 -13.79 14.50 16.32
C LYS A 6 -14.36 15.02 15.00
N TYR A 7 -15.67 15.15 14.96
CA TYR A 7 -16.41 15.74 13.86
C TYR A 7 -16.97 17.10 14.28
N TYR A 8 -16.82 18.08 13.40
CA TYR A 8 -17.40 19.41 13.56
C TYR A 8 -18.50 19.57 12.52
N PRO A 9 -19.73 19.93 12.92
CA PRO A 9 -20.83 20.17 11.98
C PRO A 9 -20.48 21.26 10.96
N GLU A 10 -19.87 22.33 11.44
CA GLU A 10 -19.37 23.42 10.62
C GLU A 10 -17.88 23.24 10.31
N PRO A 11 -17.44 23.53 9.07
CA PRO A 11 -16.05 23.34 8.68
C PRO A 11 -15.15 24.37 9.36
N ILE A 12 -14.10 23.89 10.04
CA ILE A 12 -13.11 24.73 10.71
C ILE A 12 -11.98 25.06 9.76
N THR A 13 -11.59 26.33 9.70
CA THR A 13 -10.40 26.76 8.98
C THR A 13 -9.16 26.42 9.80
N TYR A 14 -8.26 25.59 9.25
CA TYR A 14 -7.11 25.06 9.98
C TYR A 14 -5.75 25.49 9.42
N ARG A 15 -5.72 26.00 8.18
CA ARG A 15 -4.51 26.54 7.53
C ARG A 15 -4.92 27.59 6.51
N VAL A 16 -4.08 28.61 6.34
CA VAL A 16 -4.21 29.59 5.26
C VAL A 16 -2.98 29.46 4.38
N ASN A 17 -3.18 29.18 3.09
CA ASN A 17 -2.12 29.20 2.10
C ASN A 17 -2.10 30.56 1.42
N ILE A 18 -0.92 31.16 1.31
CA ILE A 18 -0.72 32.42 0.59
C ILE A 18 0.23 32.13 -0.57
N ILE A 19 -0.28 32.17 -1.79
CA ILE A 19 0.51 31.93 -3.01
C ILE A 19 0.37 33.15 -3.91
N LYS A 20 1.47 33.89 -4.13
CA LYS A 20 1.53 35.05 -5.05
C LYS A 20 0.32 36.01 -4.90
N ASN A 21 0.01 36.38 -3.65
CA ASN A 21 -1.11 37.24 -3.23
C ASN A 21 -2.53 36.63 -3.29
N GLN A 22 -2.68 35.35 -3.66
CA GLN A 22 -3.95 34.63 -3.50
C GLN A 22 -3.98 33.95 -2.13
N ARG A 23 -5.07 34.18 -1.39
CA ARG A 23 -5.33 33.59 -0.07
C ARG A 23 -6.31 32.44 -0.22
N GLU A 24 -5.87 31.22 0.09
CA GLU A 24 -6.71 30.04 0.14
C GLU A 24 -6.88 29.59 1.58
N ASN A 25 -8.12 29.62 2.08
CA ASN A 25 -8.45 29.11 3.41
C ASN A 25 -8.74 27.61 3.30
N LEU A 26 -7.93 26.79 3.96
CA LEU A 26 -8.14 25.35 4.03
C LEU A 26 -9.04 25.03 5.23
N THR A 27 -10.17 24.39 4.94
CA THR A 27 -11.15 24.00 5.94
C THR A 27 -11.29 22.48 6.07
N THR A 28 -11.72 22.02 7.24
CA THR A 28 -12.06 20.62 7.49
C THR A 28 -13.12 20.45 8.58
N HIS A 29 -13.85 19.35 8.51
CA HIS A 29 -14.78 18.90 9.56
C HIS A 29 -14.16 17.91 10.55
N PHE A 30 -12.90 17.50 10.35
CA PHE A 30 -12.33 16.38 11.08
C PHE A 30 -11.04 16.75 11.80
N SER A 31 -10.93 16.30 13.05
CA SER A 31 -9.67 16.29 13.79
C SER A 31 -9.50 14.99 14.58
N LEU A 32 -8.27 14.63 14.91
CA LEU A 32 -7.97 13.54 15.83
C LEU A 32 -6.77 13.88 16.70
N HIS A 33 -6.64 13.21 17.84
CA HIS A 33 -5.50 13.42 18.73
C HIS A 33 -4.18 13.04 18.05
N PHE A 34 -3.13 13.83 18.27
CA PHE A 34 -1.85 13.65 17.59
C PHE A 34 -1.22 12.26 17.84
N ALA A 35 -1.43 11.68 19.03
CA ALA A 35 -0.93 10.35 19.34
C ALA A 35 -1.57 9.26 18.48
N ASP A 36 -2.89 9.33 18.28
CA ASP A 36 -3.61 8.40 17.41
C ASP A 36 -3.19 8.60 15.94
N TYR A 37 -2.96 9.85 15.55
CA TYR A 37 -2.45 10.18 14.23
C TYR A 37 -1.08 9.58 13.96
N LEU A 38 -0.11 9.76 14.86
CA LEU A 38 1.25 9.22 14.71
C LEU A 38 1.25 7.68 14.68
N GLY A 39 0.42 7.05 15.52
CA GLY A 39 0.27 5.60 15.52
C GLY A 39 -0.19 5.04 14.17
N LEU A 40 -1.05 5.76 13.46
CA LEU A 40 -1.58 5.33 12.17
C LEU A 40 -0.76 5.79 10.97
N SER A 41 -0.17 6.98 11.05
CA SER A 41 0.60 7.59 9.95
C SER A 41 2.05 7.11 9.88
N SER A 42 2.62 6.58 10.96
CA SER A 42 4.01 6.10 11.01
C SER A 42 4.34 5.05 9.95
N ASN A 43 3.37 4.22 9.56
CA ASN A 43 3.54 3.19 8.54
C ASN A 43 3.25 3.68 7.11
N LEU A 44 2.85 4.95 6.94
CA LEU A 44 2.57 5.55 5.65
C LEU A 44 3.82 6.29 5.16
N ASN A 45 4.50 5.74 4.16
CA ASN A 45 5.69 6.33 3.52
C ASN A 45 5.33 7.50 2.58
N ASP A 46 4.53 8.45 3.05
CA ASP A 46 4.07 9.60 2.28
C ASP A 46 4.42 10.89 3.04
N ASP A 47 5.30 11.70 2.46
CA ASP A 47 5.83 12.92 3.10
C ASP A 47 4.72 13.90 3.50
N TYR A 48 3.64 14.00 2.74
CA TYR A 48 2.52 14.88 3.06
C TYR A 48 1.77 14.48 4.34
N ARG A 49 2.03 13.27 4.85
CA ARG A 49 1.43 12.70 6.07
C ARG A 49 2.35 12.75 7.27
N LYS A 50 3.53 13.34 7.14
CA LYS A 50 4.34 13.67 8.31
C LYS A 50 3.58 14.67 9.16
N LEU A 51 3.63 14.50 10.48
CA LEU A 51 2.95 15.39 11.42
C LEU A 51 3.36 16.86 11.18
N VAL A 52 4.64 17.10 10.89
CA VAL A 52 5.19 18.44 10.61
C VAL A 52 4.52 19.15 9.42
N ASN A 53 3.93 18.39 8.50
CA ASN A 53 3.28 18.92 7.31
C ASN A 53 1.77 19.19 7.52
N ASN A 54 1.22 18.78 8.66
CA ASN A 54 -0.18 18.90 9.00
C ASN A 54 -0.40 19.97 10.07
N ALA A 55 -1.58 20.59 10.10
CA ALA A 55 -1.91 21.56 11.13
C ALA A 55 -2.26 20.86 12.44
N LEU A 56 -1.68 21.35 13.53
CA LEU A 56 -1.87 20.85 14.89
C LEU A 56 -2.31 22.03 15.77
N SER A 57 -3.45 21.89 16.45
CA SER A 57 -3.90 22.82 17.50
C SER A 57 -4.51 22.03 18.65
N ASP A 58 -4.24 22.44 19.88
CA ASP A 58 -4.82 21.85 21.10
C ASP A 58 -4.62 20.32 21.17
N GLY A 59 -3.48 19.82 20.70
CA GLY A 59 -3.17 18.38 20.62
C GLY A 59 -3.94 17.61 19.55
N HIS A 60 -4.66 18.29 18.66
CA HIS A 60 -5.45 17.69 17.58
C HIS A 60 -4.90 18.06 16.21
N VAL A 61 -4.77 17.05 15.36
CA VAL A 61 -4.35 17.19 13.97
C VAL A 61 -5.58 17.35 13.10
N PHE A 62 -5.61 18.41 12.29
CA PHE A 62 -6.71 18.71 11.38
C PHE A 62 -6.44 18.12 10.01
N ILE A 63 -7.39 17.35 9.51
CA ILE A 63 -7.19 16.52 8.32
C ILE A 63 -8.40 16.57 7.43
N LYS A 64 -8.19 16.70 6.12
CA LYS A 64 -9.25 16.61 5.11
C LYS A 64 -9.89 15.21 5.08
N SER A 65 -11.12 15.11 4.59
CA SER A 65 -11.84 13.82 4.43
C SER A 65 -11.01 12.72 3.75
N ARG A 66 -10.27 13.06 2.68
CA ARG A 66 -9.38 12.11 1.98
C ARG A 66 -8.29 11.52 2.88
N GLY A 67 -7.73 12.34 3.78
CA GLY A 67 -6.72 11.91 4.73
C GLY A 67 -7.30 10.97 5.79
N ILE A 68 -8.49 11.31 6.32
CA ILE A 68 -9.24 10.46 7.26
C ILE A 68 -9.53 9.08 6.65
N ASN A 69 -10.05 9.02 5.42
CA ASN A 69 -10.35 7.75 4.74
C ASN A 69 -9.11 6.83 4.69
N ARG A 70 -7.94 7.40 4.41
CA ARG A 70 -6.70 6.61 4.38
C ARG A 70 -6.24 6.18 5.77
N LEU A 71 -6.41 7.01 6.79
CA LEU A 71 -6.12 6.61 8.18
C LEU A 71 -7.04 5.48 8.65
N ILE A 72 -8.31 5.51 8.27
CA ILE A 72 -9.27 4.44 8.55
C ILE A 72 -8.84 3.14 7.84
N GLN A 73 -8.41 3.22 6.57
CA GLN A 73 -7.87 2.06 5.85
C GLN A 73 -6.66 1.44 6.57
N GLU A 74 -5.71 2.25 7.03
CA GLU A 74 -4.56 1.74 7.78
C GLU A 74 -4.95 1.18 9.14
N PHE A 75 -5.90 1.80 9.84
CA PHE A 75 -6.42 1.26 11.10
C PHE A 75 -7.02 -0.15 10.91
N VAL A 76 -7.82 -0.32 9.85
CA VAL A 76 -8.40 -1.62 9.48
C VAL A 76 -7.29 -2.60 9.09
N ARG A 77 -6.31 -2.19 8.28
CA ARG A 77 -5.17 -3.03 7.88
C ARG A 77 -4.38 -3.51 9.10
N ASN A 78 -4.08 -2.62 10.04
CA ASN A 78 -3.36 -2.94 11.27
C ASN A 78 -4.16 -3.94 12.12
N LYS A 79 -5.48 -3.76 12.27
CA LYS A 79 -6.33 -4.74 12.95
C LYS A 79 -6.25 -6.14 12.33
N PHE A 80 -6.25 -6.24 10.99
CA PHE A 80 -6.09 -7.53 10.32
C PHE A 80 -4.69 -8.14 10.50
N ILE A 81 -3.63 -7.32 10.48
CA ILE A 81 -2.25 -7.79 10.70
C ILE A 81 -2.07 -8.27 12.14
N ASP A 82 -2.54 -7.52 13.13
CA ASP A 82 -2.46 -7.91 14.54
C ASP A 82 -3.25 -9.19 14.79
N HIS A 83 -4.43 -9.31 14.19
CA HIS A 83 -5.21 -10.55 14.24
C HIS A 83 -4.48 -11.72 13.58
N LYS A 84 -3.75 -11.50 12.46
CA LYS A 84 -2.90 -12.53 11.84
C LYS A 84 -1.68 -12.89 12.71
N LYS A 85 -1.03 -11.93 13.37
CA LYS A 85 0.11 -12.19 14.27
C LYS A 85 -0.33 -13.01 15.48
N ASN A 86 -1.47 -12.67 16.09
CA ASN A 86 -2.04 -13.44 17.20
C ASN A 86 -2.54 -14.83 16.76
N LYS A 87 -2.97 -14.99 15.50
CA LYS A 87 -3.29 -16.31 14.93
C LYS A 87 -2.07 -17.14 14.56
N ARG A 88 -0.91 -16.54 14.25
CA ARG A 88 0.33 -17.30 13.93
C ARG A 88 0.81 -18.16 15.10
N SER A 89 0.59 -17.73 16.34
CA SER A 89 0.81 -18.55 17.55
C SER A 89 -0.20 -19.70 17.71
N SER A 90 -1.33 -19.68 17.01
CA SER A 90 -2.38 -20.72 17.03
C SER A 90 -2.59 -21.39 15.66
N GLN A 91 -1.66 -21.21 14.71
CA GLN A 91 -1.91 -21.54 13.30
C GLN A 91 -1.67 -23.01 12.96
N GLY A 92 -0.95 -23.73 13.82
CA GLY A 92 -0.84 -25.18 13.74
C GLY A 92 -2.22 -25.84 13.83
N SER A 93 -3.00 -25.51 14.88
CA SER A 93 -4.29 -26.16 15.11
C SER A 93 -5.37 -25.76 14.10
N LEU A 94 -5.46 -24.48 13.73
CA LEU A 94 -6.51 -23.99 12.84
C LEU A 94 -6.43 -24.60 11.42
N LYS A 95 -5.23 -24.76 10.87
CA LYS A 95 -5.05 -25.38 9.55
C LYS A 95 -5.46 -26.85 9.59
N GLU A 96 -5.05 -27.55 10.64
CA GLU A 96 -5.41 -28.95 10.87
C GLU A 96 -6.91 -29.13 11.07
N ASP A 97 -7.57 -28.21 11.78
CA ASP A 97 -9.01 -28.25 12.01
C ASP A 97 -9.83 -27.95 10.75
N PHE A 98 -9.38 -27.03 9.90
CA PHE A 98 -10.02 -26.78 8.61
C PHE A 98 -9.79 -27.92 7.61
N LEU A 99 -8.64 -28.59 7.64
CA LEU A 99 -8.37 -29.77 6.81
C LEU A 99 -9.20 -31.00 7.22
N LYS A 100 -9.76 -31.01 8.45
CA LYS A 100 -10.73 -32.05 8.90
C LYS A 100 -12.14 -31.81 8.38
N LEU A 101 -12.46 -30.61 7.87
CA LEU A 101 -13.77 -30.33 7.29
C LEU A 101 -13.84 -30.90 5.87
N ASN A 102 -14.75 -31.86 5.69
CA ASN A 102 -15.03 -32.45 4.38
C ASN A 102 -15.46 -31.35 3.38
N GLY A 103 -14.90 -31.37 2.18
CA GLY A 103 -15.08 -30.34 1.14
C GLY A 103 -14.07 -29.19 1.18
N PHE A 104 -13.59 -28.76 2.36
CA PHE A 104 -12.55 -27.72 2.42
C PHE A 104 -11.20 -28.24 1.92
N LYS A 105 -10.86 -29.47 2.28
CA LYS A 105 -9.63 -30.13 1.84
C LYS A 105 -9.56 -30.21 0.31
N GLU A 106 -10.65 -30.61 -0.34
CA GLU A 106 -10.72 -30.68 -1.81
C GLU A 106 -10.50 -29.32 -2.47
N ILE A 107 -11.15 -28.26 -1.96
CA ILE A 107 -10.98 -26.90 -2.46
C ILE A 107 -9.54 -26.41 -2.25
N TYR A 108 -8.97 -26.68 -1.08
CA TYR A 108 -7.59 -26.30 -0.75
C TYR A 108 -6.58 -27.00 -1.66
N ASP A 109 -6.77 -28.30 -1.90
CA ASP A 109 -5.91 -29.11 -2.78
C ASP A 109 -6.05 -28.67 -4.25
N GLN A 110 -7.26 -28.32 -4.71
CA GLN A 110 -7.49 -27.74 -6.05
C GLN A 110 -6.76 -26.40 -6.25
N ILE A 111 -6.86 -25.49 -5.27
CA ILE A 111 -6.19 -24.19 -5.33
C ILE A 111 -4.66 -24.38 -5.35
N LEU A 112 -4.14 -25.30 -4.55
CA LEU A 112 -2.71 -25.61 -4.54
C LEU A 112 -2.23 -26.20 -5.87
N ALA A 113 -3.00 -27.11 -6.46
CA ALA A 113 -2.68 -27.70 -7.75
C ALA A 113 -2.66 -26.64 -8.86
N GLU A 114 -3.68 -25.77 -8.92
CA GLU A 114 -3.69 -24.65 -9.88
C GLU A 114 -2.51 -23.68 -9.66
N TRP A 115 -2.13 -23.45 -8.41
CA TRP A 115 -1.03 -22.57 -8.07
C TRP A 115 0.32 -23.12 -8.53
N GLU A 116 0.58 -24.42 -8.30
CA GLU A 116 1.82 -25.07 -8.75
C GLU A 116 1.88 -25.19 -10.27
N LEU A 117 0.77 -25.46 -10.96
CA LEU A 117 0.71 -25.43 -12.43
C LEU A 117 1.10 -24.05 -12.99
N LYS A 118 0.55 -22.97 -12.41
CA LYS A 118 0.90 -21.61 -12.85
C LYS A 118 2.33 -21.22 -12.51
N LYS A 119 2.91 -21.81 -11.47
CA LYS A 119 4.28 -21.53 -11.06
C LYS A 119 5.28 -22.02 -12.10
N GLU A 120 5.01 -23.15 -12.76
CA GLU A 120 5.81 -23.64 -13.88
C GLU A 120 5.82 -22.65 -15.06
N ASP A 121 4.67 -22.02 -15.36
CA ASP A 121 4.59 -20.96 -16.39
C ASP A 121 5.45 -19.73 -16.07
N PHE A 122 5.66 -19.43 -14.78
CA PHE A 122 6.52 -18.33 -14.33
C PHE A 122 7.98 -18.73 -14.12
N SER A 123 8.27 -20.00 -13.82
CA SER A 123 9.63 -20.50 -13.57
C SER A 123 10.35 -21.00 -14.82
N ASN A 124 9.63 -21.30 -15.89
CA ASN A 124 10.21 -21.53 -17.20
C ASN A 124 10.70 -20.20 -17.79
N ALA A 125 11.76 -19.67 -17.19
CA ALA A 125 12.71 -18.83 -17.88
C ALA A 125 13.31 -19.69 -18.99
N ASN A 126 12.60 -19.80 -20.11
CA ASN A 126 13.12 -20.39 -21.33
C ASN A 126 14.48 -19.75 -21.57
N GLU A 127 15.55 -20.55 -21.63
CA GLU A 127 16.83 -20.09 -22.15
C GLU A 127 16.56 -19.61 -23.59
N VAL A 128 16.39 -18.30 -23.73
CA VAL A 128 16.23 -17.70 -25.04
C VAL A 128 17.60 -17.78 -25.70
N LYS A 129 17.81 -18.84 -26.50
CA LYS A 129 18.94 -18.92 -27.41
C LYS A 129 18.72 -17.86 -28.50
N PHE A 130 19.25 -16.67 -28.27
CA PHE A 130 19.28 -15.62 -29.28
C PHE A 130 20.08 -16.14 -30.48
N LYS A 131 19.45 -16.24 -31.65
CA LYS A 131 20.18 -16.44 -32.89
C LYS A 131 20.92 -15.15 -33.21
N ASP A 132 22.24 -15.24 -33.39
CA ASP A 132 23.06 -14.09 -33.75
C ASP A 132 22.50 -13.39 -35.00
N GLY A 133 22.28 -12.07 -34.90
CA GLY A 133 21.82 -11.23 -36.00
C GLY A 133 20.30 -10.96 -36.08
N LEU A 134 19.48 -11.50 -35.18
CA LEU A 134 18.04 -11.21 -35.16
C LEU A 134 17.72 -9.98 -34.28
N ASP A 135 17.18 -8.92 -34.90
CA ASP A 135 16.72 -7.76 -34.15
C ASP A 135 15.39 -8.05 -33.43
N ILE A 136 15.50 -8.37 -32.15
CA ILE A 136 14.36 -8.65 -31.25
C ILE A 136 13.82 -7.39 -30.55
N SER A 137 14.45 -6.23 -30.81
CA SER A 137 14.01 -4.93 -30.30
C SER A 137 12.50 -4.67 -30.41
N PRO A 138 11.79 -5.00 -31.52
CA PRO A 138 10.36 -4.71 -31.63
C PRO A 138 9.49 -5.45 -30.61
N PHE A 139 9.91 -6.63 -30.11
CA PHE A 139 9.14 -7.46 -29.18
C PHE A 139 9.22 -6.99 -27.72
N PHE A 140 10.14 -6.07 -27.42
CA PHE A 140 10.26 -5.55 -26.06
C PHE A 140 9.25 -4.43 -25.76
N PRO A 141 8.72 -4.37 -24.53
CA PRO A 141 7.93 -3.24 -24.07
C PRO A 141 8.79 -1.95 -24.02
N PRO A 142 8.16 -0.76 -24.02
CA PRO A 142 8.86 0.53 -24.15
C PRO A 142 9.95 0.75 -23.09
N CYS A 143 9.74 0.29 -21.85
CA CYS A 143 10.74 0.39 -20.78
C CYS A 143 12.03 -0.40 -21.07
N LEU A 144 11.90 -1.61 -21.62
CA LEU A 144 13.04 -2.46 -21.99
C LEU A 144 13.77 -1.92 -23.21
N LYS A 145 13.04 -1.35 -24.18
CA LYS A 145 13.63 -0.65 -25.33
C LYS A 145 14.51 0.52 -24.88
N GLU A 146 14.05 1.30 -23.91
CA GLU A 146 14.79 2.44 -23.36
C GLU A 146 16.08 1.98 -22.65
N ILE A 147 16.00 0.92 -21.86
CA ILE A 147 17.16 0.32 -21.17
C ILE A 147 18.19 -0.18 -22.19
N LEU A 148 17.76 -0.92 -23.22
CA LEU A 148 18.66 -1.44 -24.26
C LEU A 148 19.30 -0.33 -25.08
N LEU A 149 18.55 0.74 -25.37
CA LEU A 149 19.06 1.91 -26.07
C LEU A 149 20.12 2.64 -25.23
N LYS A 150 19.83 2.90 -23.95
CA LYS A 150 20.82 3.47 -23.00
C LYS A 150 22.08 2.61 -22.91
N ALA A 151 21.94 1.30 -22.88
CA ALA A 151 23.06 0.37 -22.86
C ALA A 151 23.92 0.43 -24.14
N ARG A 152 23.27 0.46 -25.32
CA ARG A 152 23.97 0.61 -26.61
C ARG A 152 24.70 1.93 -26.74
N GLU A 153 24.14 2.99 -26.16
CA GLU A 153 24.73 4.33 -26.13
C GLU A 153 25.80 4.50 -25.05
N GLY A 154 26.12 3.45 -24.28
CA GLY A 154 27.11 3.50 -23.21
C GLY A 154 26.70 4.36 -22.02
N GLN A 155 25.41 4.67 -21.89
CA GLN A 155 24.87 5.40 -20.76
C GLN A 155 24.74 4.49 -19.54
N ASN A 156 24.94 5.06 -18.34
CA ASN A 156 24.86 4.32 -17.10
C ASN A 156 23.40 3.94 -16.80
N LEU A 157 23.14 2.63 -16.65
CA LEU A 157 21.83 2.08 -16.30
C LEU A 157 21.64 2.16 -14.79
N ARG A 158 21.19 3.32 -14.31
CA ARG A 158 20.93 3.56 -12.89
C ARG A 158 19.48 3.92 -12.63
#